data_AF-A0A947M1Z7-F1
#
_entry.id   AF-A0A947M1Z7-F1
#
_cell.length_a   1.000
_cell.length_b   1.000
_cell.length_c   1.000
_cell.angle_alpha   90.00
_cell.angle_beta   90.00
_cell.angle_gamma   90.00
#
_symmetry.space_group_name_H-M   'P 1'
#
loop_
_entity.id
_entity.type
_entity.pdbx_description
1 polymer ?
#
loop_
_entity_poly.entity_id
_entity_poly.type
_entity_poly.pdbx_seq_one_letter_code
_entity_poly.pdbx_strand_id
1 'polypeptide(L)'
;ELTYNWDPEDYKGGRNFGHLAYRVDDIYETCAALQAAGVTINRPPRDGNMAFIKSPDGISIELLQKGEAKTPAEPWKSMANTGSW
;
A
#
# COMPACT_ATOMS: atom_id res chain seq x y z
N GLU A 1 16.55 -21.28 -11.74
CA GLU A 1 17.40 -20.90 -12.89
C GLU A 1 17.53 -19.38 -12.88
N LEU A 2 18.75 -18.83 -13.02
CA LEU A 2 19.01 -17.39 -12.96
C LEU A 2 19.60 -16.96 -14.32
N THR A 3 18.77 -16.37 -15.17
CA THR A 3 19.18 -15.85 -16.48
C THR A 3 19.60 -14.40 -16.32
N TYR A 4 20.87 -14.12 -16.61
CA TYR A 4 21.41 -12.76 -16.63
C TYR A 4 21.19 -12.17 -18.03
N ASN A 5 20.46 -11.05 -18.12
CA ASN A 5 20.26 -10.32 -19.36
C ASN A 5 21.46 -9.41 -19.60
N TRP A 6 22.09 -9.54 -20.78
CA TRP A 6 23.33 -8.86 -21.13
C TRP A 6 23.14 -7.39 -21.54
N ASP A 7 21.90 -6.95 -21.78
CA ASP A 7 21.54 -5.57 -22.10
C ASP A 7 20.74 -4.92 -20.94
N PRO A 8 21.11 -3.71 -20.48
CA PRO A 8 20.34 -2.98 -19.48
C PRO A 8 19.07 -2.41 -20.13
N GLU A 9 17.99 -3.19 -20.13
CA GLU A 9 16.66 -2.65 -20.37
C GLU A 9 16.13 -1.94 -19.12
N ASP A 10 15.63 -0.73 -19.31
CA ASP A 10 14.95 0.02 -18.28
C ASP A 10 13.57 -0.63 -18.06
N TYR A 11 13.48 -1.53 -17.08
CA TYR A 11 12.26 -2.26 -16.75
C TYR A 11 11.19 -1.29 -16.24
N LYS A 12 10.25 -0.88 -17.11
CA LYS A 12 9.17 0.06 -16.77
C LYS A 12 8.03 -0.53 -15.92
N GLY A 13 8.36 -1.43 -14.99
CA GLY A 13 7.41 -2.12 -14.12
C GLY A 13 6.89 -3.42 -14.74
N GLY A 14 7.06 -4.53 -14.03
CA GLY A 14 6.65 -5.85 -14.48
C GLY A 14 5.13 -5.97 -14.59
N ARG A 15 4.62 -6.19 -15.80
CA ARG A 15 3.18 -6.33 -16.13
C ARG A 15 2.46 -7.53 -15.46
N ASN A 16 3.13 -8.27 -14.58
CA ASN A 16 2.63 -9.53 -14.01
C ASN A 16 2.56 -9.54 -12.47
N PHE A 17 2.97 -8.47 -11.78
CA PHE A 17 2.90 -8.39 -10.31
C PHE A 17 1.98 -7.25 -9.87
N GLY A 18 0.85 -7.60 -9.24
CA GLY A 18 -0.16 -6.62 -8.81
C GLY A 18 0.24 -5.88 -7.54
N HIS A 19 0.29 -6.59 -6.41
CA HIS A 19 0.68 -6.05 -5.11
C HIS A 19 1.02 -7.19 -4.12
N LEU A 20 1.66 -6.84 -3.01
CA LEU A 20 1.74 -7.69 -1.81
C LEU A 20 0.66 -7.26 -0.81
N ALA A 21 -0.06 -8.22 -0.23
CA ALA A 21 -1.04 -7.95 0.79
C ALA A 21 -0.57 -8.44 2.17
N TYR A 22 -0.65 -7.58 3.18
CA TYR A 22 -0.37 -7.92 4.58
C TYR A 22 -1.59 -7.65 5.44
N ARG A 23 -1.88 -8.58 6.36
CA ARG A 23 -2.84 -8.32 7.45
C ARG A 23 -2.13 -7.64 8.61
N VAL A 24 -2.78 -6.65 9.18
CA VAL A 24 -2.30 -5.89 10.34
C VAL A 24 -3.33 -5.93 11.45
N ASP A 25 -2.88 -5.92 12.69
CA ASP A 25 -3.78 -5.99 13.85
C ASP A 25 -4.63 -4.72 13.99
N ASP A 26 -4.08 -3.55 13.64
CA ASP A 26 -4.82 -2.28 13.59
C ASP A 26 -4.42 -1.44 12.37
N ILE A 27 -5.33 -1.32 11.42
CA ILE A 27 -5.07 -0.60 10.17
C ILE A 27 -4.90 0.91 10.36
N TYR A 28 -5.57 1.50 11.34
CA TYR A 28 -5.45 2.95 11.59
C TYR A 28 -4.13 3.30 12.25
N GLU A 29 -3.73 2.53 13.27
CA GLU A 29 -2.42 2.72 13.91
C GLU A 29 -1.28 2.46 12.92
N THR A 30 -1.39 1.40 12.10
CA THR A 30 -0.40 1.10 11.06
C THR A 30 -0.29 2.24 10.05
N CYS A 31 -1.42 2.75 9.52
CA CYS A 31 -1.40 3.86 8.56
C CYS A 31 -0.85 5.15 9.20
N ALA A 32 -1.20 5.44 10.45
CA ALA A 32 -0.68 6.60 11.17
C ALA A 32 0.84 6.51 11.37
N ALA A 33 1.35 5.34 11.77
CA ALA A 33 2.78 5.12 11.96
C ALA A 33 3.56 5.26 10.65
N LEU A 34 3.04 4.69 9.56
CA LEU A 34 3.63 4.81 8.22
C LEU A 34 3.65 6.27 7.75
N GLN A 35 2.54 7.00 7.93
CA GLN A 35 2.47 8.41 7.57
C GLN A 35 3.44 9.27 8.39
N ALA A 36 3.56 9.00 9.69
CA ALA A 36 4.53 9.67 10.56
C ALA A 36 5.99 9.38 10.15
N ALA A 37 6.25 8.21 9.56
CA ALA A 37 7.54 7.84 8.97
C ALA A 37 7.75 8.41 7.55
N GLY A 38 6.84 9.24 7.04
CA GLY A 38 6.94 9.88 5.73
C GLY A 38 6.43 9.03 4.57
N VAL A 39 5.78 7.90 4.84
CA VAL A 39 5.17 7.07 3.80
C VAL A 39 3.85 7.69 3.36
N THR A 40 3.66 7.83 2.05
CA THR A 40 2.39 8.31 1.49
C THR A 40 1.34 7.20 1.54
N ILE A 41 0.18 7.50 2.11
CA ILE A 41 -1.00 6.63 2.05
C ILE A 41 -1.71 6.91 0.73
N ASN A 42 -1.50 6.05 -0.28
CA ASN A 42 -2.05 6.23 -1.62
C ASN A 42 -3.56 6.06 -1.67
N ARG A 43 -4.08 5.04 -0.96
CA ARG A 43 -5.52 4.87 -0.71
C ARG A 43 -5.72 4.73 0.81
N PRO A 44 -6.35 5.71 1.48
CA PRO A 44 -6.59 5.62 2.92
C PRO A 44 -7.67 4.57 3.26
N PRO A 45 -7.64 4.01 4.48
CA PRO A 45 -8.61 2.99 4.94
C PRO A 45 -9.98 3.60 5.26
N ARG A 46 -10.65 4.16 4.25
CA ARG A 46 -11.97 4.81 4.39
C ARG A 46 -13.05 3.88 4.92
N ASP A 47 -12.96 2.62 4.51
CA ASP A 47 -13.87 1.54 4.88
C ASP A 47 -13.45 0.86 6.20
N GLY A 48 -12.35 1.30 6.82
CA GLY A 48 -11.78 0.69 8.01
C GLY A 48 -11.21 -0.72 7.79
N ASN A 49 -11.04 -1.14 6.54
CA ASN A 49 -10.57 -2.48 6.20
C ASN A 49 -9.32 -2.49 5.32
N MET A 50 -9.17 -1.54 4.39
CA MET A 50 -8.15 -1.66 3.34
C MET A 50 -7.47 -0.33 3.02
N ALA A 51 -6.13 -0.33 3.02
CA ALA A 51 -5.30 0.80 2.61
C ALA A 51 -4.24 0.36 1.58
N PHE A 52 -3.74 1.31 0.80
CA PHE A 52 -2.59 1.08 -0.08
C PHE A 52 -1.48 2.08 0.16
N ILE A 53 -0.25 1.58 0.09
CA ILE A 53 1.00 2.34 0.05
C ILE A 53 1.85 1.85 -1.13
N LYS A 54 2.93 2.55 -1.42
CA LYS A 54 3.97 2.10 -2.36
C LYS A 54 5.33 2.00 -1.69
N SER A 55 6.09 0.97 -2.06
CA SER A 55 7.51 0.89 -1.74
C SER A 55 8.30 1.95 -2.50
N PRO A 56 9.56 2.22 -2.12
CA PRO A 56 10.45 3.10 -2.89
C PRO A 56 10.63 2.67 -4.35
N ASP A 57 10.55 1.36 -4.63
CA ASP A 57 10.65 0.79 -5.98
C ASP A 57 9.30 0.83 -6.75
N GLY A 58 8.28 1.47 -6.18
CA GLY A 58 6.96 1.63 -6.82
C GLY A 58 6.05 0.40 -6.73
N ILE A 59 6.43 -0.62 -5.96
CA ILE A 59 5.59 -1.81 -5.75
C ILE A 59 4.42 -1.45 -4.83
N SER A 60 3.21 -1.80 -5.26
CA SER A 60 2.00 -1.59 -4.48
C SER A 60 1.92 -2.58 -3.32
N ILE A 61 1.58 -2.07 -2.13
CA ILE A 61 1.39 -2.86 -0.91
C ILE A 61 -0.01 -2.57 -0.39
N GLU A 62 -0.81 -3.62 -0.27
CA GLU A 62 -2.15 -3.62 0.32
C GLU A 62 -2.05 -3.97 1.80
N LEU A 63 -2.65 -3.14 2.65
CA LEU A 63 -2.79 -3.38 4.08
C LEU A 63 -4.25 -3.71 4.37
N LEU A 64 -4.48 -4.85 5.02
CA LEU A 64 -5.80 -5.32 5.39
C LEU A 64 -5.95 -5.39 6.90
N GLN A 65 -7.06 -4.88 7.42
CA GLN A 65 -7.44 -5.08 8.82
C GLN A 65 -7.60 -6.58 9.08
N LYS A 66 -6.97 -7.07 10.14
CA LYS A 66 -7.23 -8.41 10.63
C LYS A 66 -8.59 -8.46 11.32
N GLY A 67 -9.42 -9.42 10.93
CA GLY A 67 -10.77 -9.58 11.46
C GLY A 67 -11.78 -8.73 10.70
N GLU A 68 -12.73 -8.14 11.43
CA GLU A 68 -13.76 -7.29 10.85
C GLU A 68 -13.22 -5.88 10.53
N ALA A 69 -13.88 -5.22 9.58
CA ALA A 69 -13.61 -3.83 9.26
C ALA A 69 -13.85 -2.94 10.49
N LYS A 70 -12.93 -2.02 10.76
CA LYS A 70 -13.13 -1.00 11.80
C LYS A 70 -14.21 -0.01 11.36
N THR A 71 -14.88 0.62 12.32
CA THR A 71 -15.81 1.72 12.00
C THR A 71 -15.06 2.84 11.25
N PRO A 72 -15.58 3.35 10.13
CA PRO A 72 -14.98 4.47 9.41
C PRO A 72 -14.68 5.66 10.32
N ALA A 73 -13.44 6.13 10.34
CA ALA A 73 -12.96 7.19 11.23
C ALA A 73 -12.21 8.29 10.48
N GLU A 74 -12.26 9.51 11.01
CA GLU A 74 -11.43 10.62 10.53
C GLU A 74 -9.97 10.48 11.04
N PRO A 75 -8.96 10.93 10.28
CA PRO A 75 -9.08 11.62 8.99
C PRO A 75 -9.26 10.67 7.79
N TRP A 76 -9.17 9.36 8.00
CA TRP A 76 -9.10 8.37 6.91
C TRP A 76 -10.32 8.40 6.01
N LYS A 77 -11.52 8.52 6.60
CA LYS A 77 -12.81 8.54 5.91
C LYS A 77 -12.90 9.66 4.87
N SER A 78 -12.44 10.86 5.19
CA SER A 78 -12.49 12.03 4.30
C SER A 78 -11.25 12.22 3.42
N MET A 79 -10.12 11.59 3.77
CA MET A 79 -8.87 11.73 3.05
C MET A 79 -8.99 11.26 1.60
N ALA A 80 -8.50 12.05 0.64
CA ALA A 80 -8.49 11.72 -0.79
C ALA A 80 -7.40 10.69 -1.13
N ASN A 81 -7.51 10.06 -2.30
CA ASN A 81 -6.43 9.20 -2.80
C ASN A 81 -5.27 10.08 -3.28
N THR A 82 -4.05 9.57 -3.14
CA THR A 82 -2.84 10.24 -3.61
C THR A 82 -2.12 9.36 -4.63
N GLY A 83 -1.93 9.88 -5.85
CA GLY A 83 -1.26 9.16 -6.93
C GLY A 83 -2.01 7.91 -7.38
N SER A 84 -1.27 6.88 -7.78
CA SER A 84 -1.79 5.55 -8.13
C SER A 84 -1.37 4.51 -7.09
N TRP A 85 -2.16 3.46 -6.97
CA TRP A 85 -1.92 2.31 -6.09
C TRP A 85 -2.24 1.02 -6.84
#